data_AF-A0A363CW72-F1
#
_entry.id   AF-A0A363CW72-F1
#
_cell.length_a   1.000
_cell.length_b   1.000
_cell.length_c   1.000
_cell.angle_alpha   90.00
_cell.angle_beta   90.00
_cell.angle_gamma   90.00
#
_symmetry.space_group_name_H-M   'P 1'
#
loop_
_entity.id
_entity.type
_entity.pdbx_description
1 polymer ?
#
loop_
_entity_poly.entity_id
_entity_poly.type
_entity_poly.pdbx_seq_one_letter_code
_entity_poly.pdbx_strand_id
1 'polypeptide(L)' 'MKKFEELDKSLQNQIIDICKDDPYGLNPEFLYINIFNSTGNTQTLSKVFEVPETLIIKIKEQGKN' A
#
# COMPACT_ATOMS: atom_id res chain seq x y z
N MET A 1 -5.82 -10.92 6.68
CA MET A 1 -5.54 -9.68 5.93
C MET A 1 -6.89 -9.10 5.60
N LYS A 2 -7.15 -7.85 5.99
CA LYS A 2 -8.34 -7.14 5.55
C LYS A 2 -8.35 -7.01 4.03
N LYS A 3 -9.51 -7.01 3.41
CA LYS A 3 -9.64 -6.60 2.02
C LYS A 3 -9.34 -5.10 1.90
N PHE A 4 -8.94 -4.65 0.71
CA PHE A 4 -8.70 -3.23 0.46
C PHE A 4 -9.92 -2.35 0.83
N GLU A 5 -11.12 -2.82 0.52
CA GLU A 5 -12.40 -2.16 0.83
C GLU A 5 -12.68 -2.02 2.34
N GLU A 6 -12.05 -2.83 3.18
CA GLU A 6 -12.19 -2.86 4.65
C GLU A 6 -11.18 -1.97 5.37
N LEU A 7 -10.20 -1.38 4.67
CA LEU A 7 -9.24 -0.43 5.25
C LEU A 7 -9.91 0.90 5.62
N ASP A 8 -9.27 1.71 6.46
CA ASP A 8 -9.76 3.07 6.70
C ASP A 8 -9.81 3.86 5.40
N LYS A 9 -10.86 4.67 5.20
CA LYS A 9 -11.03 5.47 3.97
C LYS A 9 -9.85 6.40 3.70
N SER A 10 -9.21 6.91 4.75
CA SER A 10 -7.97 7.71 4.62
C SER A 10 -6.82 6.90 4.01
N LEU A 11 -6.65 5.64 4.40
CA LEU A 11 -5.63 4.76 3.84
C LEU A 11 -5.97 4.33 2.40
N GLN A 12 -7.24 3.99 2.14
CA GLN A 12 -7.71 3.70 0.78
C GLN A 12 -7.40 4.86 -0.17
N ASN A 13 -7.73 6.10 0.23
CA ASN A 13 -7.50 7.29 -0.59
C ASN A 13 -6.01 7.56 -0.82
N GLN A 14 -5.14 7.39 0.18
CA GLN A 14 -3.69 7.53 0.00
C GLN A 14 -3.15 6.56 -1.07
N ILE A 15 -3.60 5.30 -1.05
CA ILE A 15 -3.17 4.30 -2.03
C ILE A 15 -3.72 4.63 -3.42
N ILE A 16 -4.99 5.06 -3.50
CA ILE A 16 -5.62 5.49 -4.75
C ILE A 16 -4.88 6.68 -5.37
N ASP A 17 -4.53 7.68 -4.57
CA ASP A 17 -3.88 8.90 -5.09
C ASP A 17 -2.48 8.60 -5.64
N ILE A 18 -1.72 7.71 -4.99
CA ILE A 18 -0.43 7.22 -5.52
C ILE A 18 -0.61 6.53 -6.87
N CYS A 19 -1.64 5.69 -7.00
CA CYS A 19 -1.91 4.97 -8.24
C CYS A 19 -2.47 5.85 -9.38
N LYS A 20 -3.10 6.99 -9.07
CA LYS A 20 -3.60 7.92 -10.09
C LYS A 20 -2.47 8.55 -10.91
N ASP A 21 -1.34 8.77 -10.27
CA ASP A 21 -0.16 9.38 -10.89
C ASP A 21 0.72 8.34 -11.61
N ASP A 22 0.37 7.05 -11.54
CA ASP A 22 1.11 5.97 -12.21
C ASP A 22 0.80 5.90 -13.72
N PRO A 23 1.81 6.02 -14.60
CA PRO A 23 1.61 6.05 -16.05
C PRO A 23 1.17 4.70 -16.65
N TYR A 24 1.23 3.61 -15.87
CA TYR A 24 0.90 2.26 -16.30
C TYR A 24 -0.45 1.76 -15.77
N GLY A 25 -1.18 2.60 -15.03
CA GLY A 25 -2.49 2.25 -14.48
C GLY A 25 -2.42 1.22 -13.35
N LEU A 26 -1.43 1.35 -12.47
CA LEU A 26 -1.28 0.50 -11.29
C LEU A 26 -2.59 0.42 -10.50
N ASN A 27 -3.04 -0.81 -10.23
CA ASN A 27 -4.27 -1.02 -9.46
C ASN A 27 -4.01 -0.81 -7.94
N PRO A 28 -4.81 0.03 -7.25
CA PRO A 28 -4.65 0.29 -5.81
C PRO A 28 -4.73 -0.97 -4.93
N GLU A 29 -5.64 -1.89 -5.24
CA GLU A 29 -5.81 -3.14 -4.50
C GLU A 29 -4.58 -4.05 -4.68
N PHE A 30 -4.00 -4.10 -5.89
CA PHE A 30 -2.77 -4.85 -6.12
C PHE A 30 -1.57 -4.25 -5.41
N LEU A 31 -1.42 -2.92 -5.42
CA LEU A 31 -0.38 -2.24 -4.66
C LEU A 31 -0.49 -2.58 -3.17
N TYR A 32 -1.70 -2.49 -2.61
CA TYR A 32 -1.98 -2.88 -1.23
C TYR A 32 -1.57 -4.34 -0.93
N ILE A 33 -2.05 -5.30 -1.73
CA ILE A 33 -1.79 -6.74 -1.53
C ILE A 33 -0.29 -7.03 -1.62
N ASN A 34 0.40 -6.44 -2.59
CA ASN A 34 1.83 -6.64 -2.77
C ASN A 34 2.64 -6.07 -1.61
N ILE A 35 2.33 -4.83 -1.17
CA ILE A 35 2.98 -4.25 0.00
C ILE A 35 2.67 -5.09 1.23
N PHE A 36 1.42 -5.49 1.46
CA PHE A 36 1.04 -6.26 2.65
C PHE A 36 1.73 -7.63 2.71
N ASN A 37 1.84 -8.34 1.59
CA ASN A 37 2.45 -9.67 1.54
C ASN A 37 3.98 -9.65 1.38
N SER A 38 4.58 -8.52 1.04
CA SER A 38 6.03 -8.42 0.89
C SER A 38 6.77 -8.68 2.21
N THR A 39 7.99 -9.21 2.11
CA THR A 39 8.89 -9.43 3.25
C THR A 39 10.13 -8.54 3.09
N GLY A 40 10.75 -8.18 4.20
CA GLY A 40 11.89 -7.25 4.22
C GLY A 40 11.63 -6.02 5.08
N ASN A 41 12.63 -5.15 5.16
CA ASN A 41 12.53 -3.92 5.95
C ASN A 41 11.80 -2.81 5.19
N THR A 42 11.21 -1.88 5.92
CA THR A 42 10.40 -0.77 5.38
C THR A 42 11.17 0.11 4.39
N GLN A 43 12.46 0.37 4.63
CA GLN A 43 13.30 1.20 3.75
C GLN A 43 13.58 0.57 2.39
N THR A 44 13.72 -0.75 2.34
CA THR A 44 13.87 -1.47 1.06
C THR A 44 12.55 -1.46 0.31
N LEU A 45 11.45 -1.75 1.00
CA LEU A 45 10.13 -1.83 0.38
C LEU A 45 9.66 -0.46 -0.13
N SER A 46 9.97 0.65 0.56
CA SER A 46 9.62 2.01 0.10
C SER A 46 10.25 2.33 -1.25
N LYS A 47 11.49 1.89 -1.47
CA LYS A 47 12.20 2.04 -2.74
C LYS A 47 11.65 1.13 -3.82
N VAL A 48 11.34 -0.13 -3.48
CA VAL A 48 10.82 -1.12 -4.46
C VAL A 48 9.44 -0.74 -4.98
N PHE A 49 8.57 -0.25 -4.09
CA PHE A 49 7.20 0.14 -4.45
C PHE A 49 7.07 1.62 -4.79
N GLU A 50 8.16 2.39 -4.70
CA GLU A 50 8.17 3.84 -4.91
C GLU A 50 7.12 4.59 -4.08
N VAL A 51 6.94 4.17 -2.83
CA VAL A 51 5.97 4.77 -1.89
C VAL A 51 6.64 5.22 -0.59
N PRO A 52 6.04 6.16 0.18
CA PRO A 52 6.56 6.55 1.48
C PRO A 52 6.59 5.38 2.48
N GLU A 53 7.64 5.31 3.31
CA GLU A 53 7.76 4.31 4.39
C GLU A 53 6.55 4.31 5.33
N THR A 54 6.00 5.50 5.60
CA THR A 54 4.79 5.66 6.43
C THR A 54 3.58 4.94 5.86
N LEU A 55 3.46 4.84 4.53
CA LEU A 55 2.38 4.10 3.89
C LEU A 55 2.54 2.60 4.14
N ILE A 56 3.77 2.09 3.97
CA ILE A 56 4.08 0.68 4.20
C ILE A 56 3.75 0.28 5.64
N ILE A 57 4.15 1.10 6.62
CA ILE A 57 3.85 0.87 8.04
C ILE A 57 2.33 0.81 8.24
N LYS A 58 1.57 1.81 7.77
CA LYS A 58 0.10 1.83 7.89
C LYS A 58 -0.56 0.61 7.25
N ILE A 59 -0.11 0.18 6.07
CA ILE A 59 -0.62 -1.02 5.38
C ILE A 59 -0.35 -2.27 6.21
N LYS A 60 0.85 -2.43 6.76
CA LYS A 60 1.24 -3.60 7.58
C LYS A 60 0.52 -3.63 8.93
N GLU A 61 0.19 -2.48 9.49
CA GLU A 61 -0.53 -2.35 10.76
C GLU A 61 -2.04 -2.56 10.58
N GLN A 62 -2.69 -1.80 9.69
CA GLN A 62 -4.14 -1.87 9.49
C GLN A 62 -4.60 -3.11 8.71
N GLY A 63 -3.73 -3.67 7.87
CA GLY A 63 -4.03 -4.89 7.13
C GLY A 63 -4.05 -6.14 8.02
N LYS A 64 -3.49 -6.07 9.22
CA LYS A 64 -3.65 -7.11 10.25
C LYS A 64 -5.04 -6.94 10.86
N ASN A 65 -5.76 -8.06 10.99
CA ASN A 65 -7.18 -8.18 11.38
C ASN A 65 -7.69 -7.09 12.32
#